data_AF-A0AAU7A5C3-F1
#
_entry.id   AF-A0AAU7A5C3-F1
#
_cell.length_a   1.000
_cell.length_b   1.000
_cell.length_c   1.000
_cell.angle_alpha   90.00
_cell.angle_beta   90.00
_cell.angle_gamma   90.00
#
_symmetry.space_group_name_H-M   'P 1'
#
loop_
_entity.id
_entity.type
_entity.pdbx_description
1 polymer ?
#
loop_
_entity_poly.entity_id
_entity_poly.type
_entity_poly.pdbx_seq_one_letter_code
_entity_poly.pdbx_strand_id
1 'polypeptide(L)'
;MDTGFFIIAKIVGAFLLVETWLVLALVGLMVALLRQSYRTALWITGVTLLSVVVLSVFPLADPFLARVEQTYSANSAPERVDGIIVLGGGGDLNVSRRWGRPELSEGGDRYVAALALARKYPEAIIFFTGGSGALRHALSAAKSESDLAREFFAAHGILEPRLLIEGQSRNTAENAQLSYDIVQPKIDTHWILITSAFHMPRAMRSFETAGWPNLTAYPVDYRTAAFADHIGWNFGRNMRNLNIVIRELVGQLAYRIAAK
;
A
#
# COMPACT_ATOMS: atom_id res chain seq x y z
N MET A 1 -16.48 -3.10 -9.66
CA MET A 1 -15.67 -4.11 -10.39
C MET A 1 -16.24 -5.49 -10.15
N ASP A 2 -16.28 -6.34 -11.18
CA ASP A 2 -16.69 -7.73 -11.05
C ASP A 2 -15.75 -8.51 -10.11
N THR A 3 -16.33 -9.33 -9.23
CA THR A 3 -15.60 -10.21 -8.31
C THR A 3 -14.60 -11.11 -9.05
N GLY A 4 -14.93 -11.54 -10.28
CA GLY A 4 -14.03 -12.33 -11.12
C GLY A 4 -12.74 -11.59 -11.51
N PHE A 5 -12.83 -10.31 -11.90
CA PHE A 5 -11.65 -9.51 -12.21
C PHE A 5 -10.75 -9.33 -10.99
N PHE A 6 -11.35 -9.08 -9.81
CA PHE A 6 -10.61 -8.95 -8.56
C PHE A 6 -9.81 -10.21 -8.23
N ILE A 7 -10.42 -11.40 -8.38
CA ILE A 7 -9.74 -12.69 -8.14
C ILE A 7 -8.57 -12.88 -9.11
N ILE A 8 -8.79 -12.65 -10.41
CA ILE A 8 -7.74 -12.80 -11.43
C ILE A 8 -6.57 -11.87 -11.13
N ALA A 9 -6.84 -10.60 -10.85
CA ALA A 9 -5.80 -9.61 -10.53
C ALA A 9 -4.97 -10.05 -9.30
N LYS A 10 -5.60 -10.68 -8.29
CA LYS A 10 -4.89 -11.22 -7.12
C LYS A 10 -4.04 -12.43 -7.45
N ILE A 11 -4.54 -13.35 -8.27
CA ILE A 11 -3.78 -14.54 -8.70
C ILE A 11 -2.57 -14.11 -9.53
N VAL A 12 -2.78 -13.26 -10.54
CA VAL A 12 -1.69 -12.71 -11.36
C VAL A 12 -0.69 -11.96 -10.48
N GLY A 13 -1.16 -11.14 -9.54
CA GLY A 13 -0.31 -10.46 -8.58
C GLY A 13 0.56 -11.41 -7.75
N ALA A 14 0.02 -12.55 -7.32
CA ALA A 14 0.77 -13.57 -6.57
C ALA A 14 1.87 -14.24 -7.41
N PHE A 15 1.62 -14.48 -8.70
CA PHE A 15 2.64 -15.01 -9.62
C PHE A 15 3.76 -14.02 -9.93
N LEU A 16 3.52 -12.72 -9.76
CA LEU A 16 4.52 -11.69 -10.00
C LEU A 16 5.43 -11.41 -8.79
N LEU A 17 5.16 -12.01 -7.63
CA LEU A 17 5.98 -11.86 -6.43
C LEU A 17 7.33 -12.58 -6.59
N VAL A 18 8.41 -11.94 -6.15
CA VAL A 18 9.79 -12.47 -6.23
C VAL A 18 9.93 -13.82 -5.52
N GLU A 19 9.23 -14.01 -4.40
CA GLU A 19 9.19 -15.25 -3.63
C GLU A 19 8.66 -16.42 -4.48
N THR A 20 7.64 -16.16 -5.31
CA THR A 20 7.08 -17.17 -6.21
C THR A 20 8.12 -17.63 -7.22
N TRP A 21 8.92 -16.70 -7.77
CA TRP A 21 10.00 -17.04 -8.70
C TRP A 21 11.11 -17.85 -8.04
N LEU A 22 11.44 -17.58 -6.78
CA LEU A 22 12.41 -18.39 -6.02
C LEU A 22 11.89 -19.81 -5.78
N VAL A 23 10.61 -19.97 -5.43
CA VAL A 23 9.99 -21.29 -5.29
C VAL A 23 9.98 -22.03 -6.62
N LEU A 24 9.64 -21.37 -7.73
CA LEU A 24 9.67 -21.97 -9.07
C LEU A 24 11.09 -22.38 -9.48
N ALA A 25 12.11 -21.60 -9.12
CA ALA A 25 13.51 -21.97 -9.34
C ALA A 25 13.91 -23.22 -8.54
N LEU A 26 13.47 -23.34 -7.28
CA LEU A 26 13.70 -24.54 -6.46
C LEU A 26 12.99 -25.78 -7.04
N VAL A 27 11.75 -25.63 -7.50
CA VAL A 27 11.02 -26.70 -8.20
C VAL A 27 11.73 -27.09 -9.49
N GLY A 28 12.15 -26.12 -10.29
CA GLY A 28 12.91 -26.35 -11.52
C GLY A 28 14.24 -27.07 -11.27
N LEU A 29 14.96 -26.69 -10.22
CA LEU A 29 16.16 -27.37 -9.75
C LEU A 29 15.87 -28.83 -9.38
N MET A 30 14.83 -29.08 -8.57
CA MET A 30 14.43 -30.43 -8.19
C MET A 30 14.11 -31.29 -9.41
N VAL A 31 13.33 -30.78 -10.37
CA VAL A 31 13.01 -31.49 -11.61
C VAL A 31 14.25 -31.77 -12.45
N ALA A 32 15.18 -30.82 -12.55
CA ALA A 32 16.43 -31.01 -13.28
C ALA A 32 17.29 -32.12 -12.66
N LEU A 33 17.38 -32.17 -11.33
CA LEU A 33 18.08 -33.23 -10.60
C LEU A 33 17.41 -34.60 -10.77
N LEU A 34 16.08 -34.67 -10.68
CA LEU A 34 15.31 -35.90 -10.92
C LEU A 34 15.49 -36.43 -12.34
N ARG A 35 15.67 -35.54 -13.32
CA ARG A 35 15.98 -35.88 -14.72
C ARG A 35 17.48 -36.08 -14.98
N GLN A 36 18.32 -36.05 -13.95
CA GLN A 36 19.78 -36.17 -14.03
C GLN A 36 20.43 -35.12 -14.96
N SER A 37 19.74 -34.00 -15.21
CA SER A 37 20.25 -32.89 -16.01
C SER A 37 21.09 -31.94 -15.14
N TYR A 38 22.28 -32.39 -14.75
CA TYR A 38 23.14 -31.64 -13.84
C TYR A 38 23.58 -30.28 -14.38
N ARG A 39 23.74 -30.15 -15.71
CA ARG A 39 24.04 -28.85 -16.35
C ARG A 39 22.91 -27.85 -16.13
N THR A 40 21.66 -28.27 -16.33
CA THR A 40 20.48 -27.43 -16.08
C THR A 40 20.36 -27.08 -14.60
N ALA A 41 20.57 -28.05 -13.70
CA ALA A 41 20.55 -27.84 -12.26
C ALA A 41 21.61 -26.79 -11.83
N LEU A 42 22.84 -26.89 -12.36
CA LEU A 42 23.91 -25.94 -12.08
C LEU A 42 23.57 -24.54 -12.59
N TRP A 43 23.01 -24.43 -13.79
CA TRP A 43 22.56 -23.13 -14.34
C TRP A 43 21.47 -22.48 -13.50
N ILE A 44 20.42 -23.22 -13.15
CA ILE A 44 19.33 -22.72 -12.30
C ILE A 44 19.88 -22.26 -10.96
N THR A 45 20.75 -23.07 -10.34
CA THR A 45 21.38 -22.75 -9.05
C THR A 45 22.24 -21.49 -9.15
N GLY A 46 23.10 -21.41 -10.16
CA GLY A 46 24.00 -20.28 -10.38
C GLY A 46 23.25 -18.96 -10.59
N VAL A 47 22.23 -18.97 -11.46
CA VAL A 47 21.38 -17.79 -11.70
C VAL A 47 20.62 -17.41 -10.42
N THR A 48 20.00 -18.38 -9.74
CA THR A 48 19.24 -18.12 -8.51
C THR A 48 20.13 -17.54 -7.42
N LEU A 49 21.31 -18.11 -7.21
CA LEU A 49 22.29 -17.63 -6.24
C LEU A 49 22.75 -16.20 -6.59
N LEU A 50 23.09 -15.94 -7.85
CA LEU A 50 23.48 -14.61 -8.29
C LEU A 50 22.35 -13.60 -8.06
N SER A 51 21.11 -13.94 -8.43
CA SER A 51 19.95 -13.08 -8.21
C SER A 51 19.73 -12.80 -6.72
N VAL A 52 19.83 -13.81 -5.85
CA VAL A 52 19.71 -13.63 -4.40
C VAL A 52 20.82 -12.75 -3.86
N VAL A 53 22.09 -12.96 -4.27
CA VAL A 53 23.22 -12.14 -3.82
C VAL A 53 23.05 -10.69 -4.28
N VAL A 54 22.71 -10.48 -5.56
CA VAL A 54 22.49 -9.13 -6.11
C VAL A 54 21.34 -8.43 -5.40
N LEU A 55 20.20 -9.10 -5.21
CA LEU A 55 19.07 -8.54 -4.45
C LEU A 55 19.40 -8.38 -2.97
N SER A 56 20.31 -9.18 -2.40
CA SER A 56 20.74 -9.02 -1.02
C SER A 56 21.55 -7.74 -0.86
N VAL A 57 22.48 -7.45 -1.77
CA VAL A 57 23.45 -6.35 -1.63
C VAL A 57 22.96 -5.04 -2.20
N PHE A 58 22.29 -5.06 -3.36
CA PHE A 58 21.95 -3.86 -4.11
C PHE A 58 20.45 -3.53 -4.04
N PRO A 59 20.08 -2.29 -3.67
CA PRO A 59 18.69 -1.86 -3.59
C PRO A 59 18.14 -1.51 -4.99
N LEU A 60 18.01 -2.52 -5.86
CA LEU A 60 17.65 -2.33 -7.27
C LEU A 60 16.30 -1.63 -7.49
N ALA A 61 15.38 -1.74 -6.53
CA ALA A 61 14.05 -1.13 -6.61
C ALA A 61 14.05 0.37 -6.23
N ASP A 62 15.05 0.82 -5.47
CA ASP A 62 15.04 2.15 -4.85
C ASP A 62 15.08 3.30 -5.86
N PRO A 63 15.88 3.27 -6.95
CA PRO A 63 15.85 4.36 -7.93
C PRO A 63 14.48 4.56 -8.58
N PHE A 64 13.74 3.46 -8.80
CA PHE A 64 12.39 3.52 -9.32
C PHE A 64 11.42 4.06 -8.27
N LEU A 65 11.47 3.54 -7.04
CA LEU A 65 10.62 4.03 -5.95
C LEU A 65 10.86 5.51 -5.68
N ALA A 66 12.12 5.96 -5.62
CA ALA A 66 12.48 7.34 -5.37
C ALA A 66 11.86 8.28 -6.41
N ARG A 67 11.86 7.88 -7.69
CA ARG A 67 11.19 8.64 -8.75
C ARG A 67 9.68 8.74 -8.54
N VAL A 68 9.03 7.65 -8.12
CA VAL A 68 7.59 7.64 -7.82
C VAL A 68 7.29 8.49 -6.59
N GLU A 69 8.07 8.34 -5.54
CA GLU A 69 7.93 9.05 -4.26
C GLU A 69 8.14 10.56 -4.39
N GLN A 70 8.94 11.01 -5.37
CA GLN A 70 9.14 12.42 -5.69
C GLN A 70 8.02 13.05 -6.52
N THR A 71 7.02 12.27 -6.97
CA THR A 71 5.93 12.80 -7.81
C THR A 71 5.08 13.84 -7.06
N TYR A 72 4.92 13.67 -5.74
CA TYR A 72 4.20 14.59 -4.87
C TYR A 72 5.12 15.07 -3.76
N SER A 73 5.10 16.35 -3.44
CA SER A 73 5.92 16.94 -2.38
C SER A 73 5.29 16.71 -1.00
N ALA A 74 6.12 16.53 0.03
CA ALA A 74 5.66 16.23 1.39
C ALA A 74 5.01 17.42 2.13
N ASN A 75 5.09 18.65 1.59
CA ASN A 75 5.06 19.86 2.44
C ASN A 75 4.01 20.93 2.08
N SER A 76 3.11 20.71 1.13
CA SER A 76 2.10 21.73 0.80
C SER A 76 0.83 21.60 1.64
N ALA A 77 0.94 21.45 2.96
CA ALA A 77 -0.23 21.45 3.84
C ALA A 77 -0.87 22.86 3.82
N PRO A 78 -2.10 23.02 3.31
CA PRO A 78 -2.70 24.33 3.06
C PRO A 78 -3.11 25.04 4.35
N GLU A 79 -3.40 26.34 4.28
CA GLU A 79 -3.78 27.13 5.45
C GLU A 79 -5.10 26.65 6.06
N ARG A 80 -6.06 26.26 5.21
CA ARG A 80 -7.36 25.70 5.61
C ARG A 80 -7.49 24.27 5.11
N VAL A 81 -7.96 23.39 5.99
CA VAL A 81 -8.25 21.98 5.71
C VAL A 81 -9.58 21.63 6.39
N ASP A 82 -10.54 21.17 5.62
CA ASP A 82 -11.86 20.76 6.12
C ASP A 82 -11.89 19.25 6.45
N GLY A 83 -11.03 18.47 5.80
CA GLY A 83 -10.90 17.05 6.13
C GLY A 83 -9.58 16.40 5.74
N ILE A 84 -9.27 15.31 6.42
CA ILE A 84 -8.05 14.53 6.30
C ILE A 84 -8.44 13.08 6.02
N ILE A 85 -8.22 12.62 4.81
CA ILE A 85 -8.46 11.27 4.35
C ILE A 85 -7.24 10.41 4.65
N VAL A 86 -7.44 9.30 5.36
CA VAL A 86 -6.39 8.33 5.71
C VAL A 86 -6.69 7.03 4.98
N LEU A 87 -5.85 6.68 4.01
CA LEU A 87 -5.96 5.40 3.30
C LEU A 87 -5.41 4.24 4.14
N GLY A 88 -6.20 3.17 4.25
CA GLY A 88 -5.81 1.90 4.85
C GLY A 88 -4.62 1.23 4.14
N GLY A 89 -4.01 0.25 4.81
CA GLY A 89 -2.73 -0.37 4.48
C GLY A 89 -1.62 -0.05 5.48
N GLY A 90 -1.97 0.46 6.66
CA GLY A 90 -1.02 0.79 7.73
C GLY A 90 -1.17 -0.06 9.00
N GLY A 91 -2.31 -0.71 9.21
CA GLY A 91 -2.54 -1.59 10.36
C GLY A 91 -2.09 -3.05 10.12
N ASP A 92 -1.66 -3.73 11.18
CA ASP A 92 -1.48 -5.19 11.19
C ASP A 92 -2.65 -5.89 11.90
N LEU A 93 -3.61 -6.36 11.10
CA LEU A 93 -4.82 -7.01 11.61
C LEU A 93 -4.58 -8.33 12.34
N ASN A 94 -3.56 -9.09 11.95
CA ASN A 94 -3.30 -10.39 12.57
C ASN A 94 -2.69 -10.19 13.95
N VAL A 95 -1.69 -9.30 14.04
CA VAL A 95 -1.03 -8.97 15.30
C VAL A 95 -2.01 -8.25 16.23
N SER A 96 -2.79 -7.29 15.71
CA SER A 96 -3.79 -6.57 16.51
C SER A 96 -4.83 -7.51 17.12
N ARG A 97 -5.36 -8.46 16.34
CA ARG A 97 -6.32 -9.46 16.83
C ARG A 97 -5.70 -10.39 17.87
N ARG A 98 -4.45 -10.79 17.68
CA ARG A 98 -3.76 -11.69 18.61
C ARG A 98 -3.55 -11.04 19.99
N TRP A 99 -3.23 -9.75 20.01
CA TRP A 99 -2.85 -9.05 21.23
C TRP A 99 -3.95 -8.13 21.79
N GLY A 100 -5.09 -8.02 21.10
CA GLY A 100 -6.25 -7.28 21.58
C GLY A 100 -6.06 -5.76 21.63
N ARG A 101 -5.15 -5.21 20.80
CA ARG A 101 -4.85 -3.78 20.73
C ARG A 101 -4.46 -3.37 19.32
N PRO A 102 -4.62 -2.10 18.91
CA PRO A 102 -4.15 -1.64 17.61
C PRO A 102 -2.63 -1.77 17.48
N GLU A 103 -2.18 -2.46 16.43
CA GLU A 103 -0.78 -2.65 16.08
C GLU A 103 -0.60 -2.18 14.64
N LEU A 104 0.39 -1.31 14.44
CA LEU A 104 0.70 -0.74 13.12
C LEU A 104 1.80 -1.56 12.45
N SER A 105 1.73 -1.63 11.12
CA SER A 105 2.75 -2.20 10.26
C SER A 105 3.67 -1.11 9.73
N GLU A 106 4.49 -1.41 8.72
CA GLU A 106 5.36 -0.40 8.10
C GLU A 106 4.59 0.79 7.50
N GLY A 107 3.30 0.63 7.13
CA GLY A 107 2.46 1.75 6.70
C GLY A 107 1.91 2.62 7.85
N GLY A 108 2.39 2.42 9.08
CA GLY A 108 1.93 3.10 10.29
C GLY A 108 2.09 4.62 10.26
N ASP A 109 3.05 5.15 9.49
CA ASP A 109 3.26 6.59 9.32
C ASP A 109 1.98 7.33 8.88
N ARG A 110 1.07 6.66 8.18
CA ARG A 110 -0.23 7.22 7.77
C ARG A 110 -1.09 7.62 8.96
N TYR A 111 -1.11 6.78 9.99
CA TYR A 111 -1.84 7.04 11.24
C TYR A 111 -1.14 8.14 12.04
N VAL A 112 0.19 8.07 12.15
CA VAL A 112 0.98 9.07 12.88
C VAL A 112 0.85 10.47 12.25
N ALA A 113 0.92 10.55 10.92
CA ALA A 113 0.72 11.79 10.18
C ALA A 113 -0.71 12.32 10.32
N ALA A 114 -1.71 11.45 10.31
CA ALA A 114 -3.09 11.83 10.56
C ALA A 114 -3.25 12.46 11.96
N LEU A 115 -2.60 11.91 13.00
CA LEU A 115 -2.60 12.52 14.34
C LEU A 115 -1.92 13.89 14.36
N ALA A 116 -0.77 14.03 13.69
CA ALA A 116 -0.06 15.31 13.59
C ALA A 116 -0.92 16.38 12.90
N LEU A 117 -1.56 16.02 11.79
CA LEU A 117 -2.45 16.91 11.04
C LEU A 117 -3.75 17.21 11.81
N ALA A 118 -4.31 16.23 12.54
CA ALA A 118 -5.48 16.44 13.39
C ALA A 118 -5.19 17.46 14.52
N ARG A 119 -3.97 17.51 15.03
CA ARG A 119 -3.57 18.55 16.00
C ARG A 119 -3.40 19.91 15.33
N LYS A 120 -2.84 19.95 14.12
CA LYS A 120 -2.64 21.18 13.35
C LYS A 120 -3.96 21.79 12.89
N TYR A 121 -4.94 20.96 12.51
CA TYR A 121 -6.26 21.35 12.02
C TYR A 121 -7.34 20.77 12.95
N PRO A 122 -7.60 21.40 14.11
CA PRO A 122 -8.50 20.88 15.14
C PRO A 122 -9.96 20.73 14.67
N GLU A 123 -10.38 21.51 13.68
CA GLU A 123 -11.73 21.46 13.11
C GLU A 123 -11.87 20.47 11.94
N ALA A 124 -10.76 19.95 11.41
CA ALA A 124 -10.81 19.04 10.27
C ALA A 124 -11.40 17.68 10.68
N ILE A 125 -12.28 17.15 9.84
CA ILE A 125 -12.79 15.78 9.93
C ILE A 125 -11.66 14.80 9.60
N ILE A 126 -11.53 13.74 10.37
CA ILE A 126 -10.65 12.61 10.04
C ILE A 126 -11.50 11.54 9.39
N PHE A 127 -11.21 11.24 8.12
CA PHE A 127 -11.92 10.22 7.36
C PHE A 127 -10.99 9.05 7.06
N PHE A 128 -11.20 7.91 7.71
CA PHE A 128 -10.47 6.69 7.39
C PHE A 128 -11.20 5.90 6.31
N THR A 129 -10.50 5.45 5.27
CA THR A 129 -11.04 4.55 4.26
C THR A 129 -10.11 3.37 4.01
N GLY A 130 -10.63 2.18 4.22
CA GLY A 130 -9.90 0.93 4.06
C GLY A 130 -10.69 -0.25 4.59
N GLY A 131 -11.18 -1.06 3.66
CA GLY A 131 -11.81 -2.33 3.95
C GLY A 131 -10.89 -3.54 3.79
N SER A 132 -11.49 -4.66 3.36
CA SER A 132 -10.80 -5.94 3.21
C SER A 132 -10.25 -6.13 1.79
N GLY A 133 -9.04 -5.65 1.54
CA GLY A 133 -8.35 -5.83 0.26
C GLY A 133 -7.74 -7.23 0.02
N ALA A 134 -7.69 -8.11 1.03
CA ALA A 134 -7.14 -9.46 0.89
C ALA A 134 -8.25 -10.51 0.72
N LEU A 135 -8.06 -11.47 -0.20
CA LEU A 135 -9.03 -12.53 -0.50
C LEU A 135 -9.44 -13.34 0.75
N ARG A 136 -8.50 -13.53 1.69
CA ARG A 136 -8.74 -14.22 2.97
C ARG A 136 -9.66 -13.45 3.93
N HIS A 137 -9.66 -12.12 3.87
CA HIS A 137 -10.50 -11.29 4.71
C HIS A 137 -11.89 -11.08 4.09
N ALA A 138 -12.03 -11.19 2.76
CA ALA A 138 -13.33 -11.19 2.08
C ALA A 138 -14.20 -12.42 2.43
N LEU A 139 -13.60 -13.48 2.97
CA LEU A 139 -14.26 -14.74 3.32
C LEU A 139 -14.52 -14.91 4.83
N SER A 140 -14.18 -13.93 5.67
CA SER A 140 -14.34 -14.03 7.12
C SER A 140 -14.82 -12.70 7.71
N ALA A 141 -15.90 -12.74 8.50
CA ALA A 141 -16.51 -11.60 9.21
C ALA A 141 -15.65 -11.03 10.36
N ALA A 142 -14.33 -11.16 10.28
CA ALA A 142 -13.42 -10.75 11.33
C ALA A 142 -13.08 -9.25 11.26
N LYS A 143 -12.64 -8.67 12.39
CA LYS A 143 -12.25 -7.25 12.54
C LYS A 143 -11.48 -6.74 11.30
N SER A 144 -12.01 -5.66 10.73
CA SER A 144 -11.48 -4.97 9.55
C SER A 144 -10.41 -3.95 9.93
N GLU A 145 -9.67 -3.42 8.94
CA GLU A 145 -8.72 -2.33 9.20
C GLU A 145 -9.43 -1.06 9.68
N SER A 146 -10.68 -0.87 9.26
CA SER A 146 -11.57 0.17 9.77
C SER A 146 -11.85 0.05 11.28
N ASP A 147 -11.97 -1.17 11.81
CA ASP A 147 -12.16 -1.36 13.26
C ASP A 147 -10.89 -1.04 14.05
N LEU A 148 -9.73 -1.44 13.52
CA LEU A 148 -8.43 -1.06 14.06
C LEU A 148 -8.26 0.46 14.06
N ALA A 149 -8.59 1.13 12.96
CA ALA A 149 -8.51 2.57 12.85
C ALA A 149 -9.44 3.28 13.85
N ARG A 150 -10.66 2.76 14.04
CA ARG A 150 -11.61 3.27 15.05
C ARG A 150 -11.00 3.22 16.44
N GLU A 151 -10.49 2.04 16.83
CA GLU A 151 -9.86 1.84 18.14
C GLU A 151 -8.61 2.73 18.31
N PHE A 152 -7.78 2.83 17.28
CA PHE A 152 -6.57 3.65 17.28
C PHE A 152 -6.89 5.13 17.48
N PHE A 153 -7.77 5.72 16.66
CA PHE A 153 -8.09 7.15 16.74
C PHE A 153 -8.86 7.50 18.02
N ALA A 154 -9.77 6.62 18.46
CA ALA A 154 -10.49 6.78 19.73
C ALA A 154 -9.52 6.83 20.92
N ALA A 155 -8.52 5.94 20.96
CA ALA A 155 -7.48 5.94 22.00
C ALA A 155 -6.64 7.22 22.04
N HIS A 156 -6.64 7.99 20.94
CA HIS A 156 -5.94 9.28 20.82
C HIS A 156 -6.88 10.49 20.89
N GLY A 157 -8.12 10.31 21.36
CA GLY A 157 -9.08 11.39 21.60
C GLY A 157 -9.79 11.92 20.35
N ILE A 158 -9.70 11.21 19.22
CA ILE A 158 -10.43 11.55 17.99
C ILE A 158 -11.61 10.59 17.88
N LEU A 159 -12.81 11.11 18.18
CA LEU A 159 -14.07 10.36 18.22
C LEU A 159 -15.08 10.97 17.24
N GLU A 160 -16.21 10.30 17.04
CA GLU A 160 -17.36 10.90 16.38
C GLU A 160 -17.82 12.18 17.12
N PRO A 161 -18.30 13.21 16.40
CA PRO A 161 -18.56 13.26 14.96
C PRO A 161 -17.34 13.63 14.10
N ARG A 162 -16.15 13.81 14.71
CA ARG A 162 -14.94 14.22 14.00
C ARG A 162 -14.26 13.07 13.25
N LEU A 163 -14.46 11.82 13.69
CA LEU A 163 -13.98 10.62 13.02
C LEU A 163 -15.09 9.99 12.17
N LEU A 164 -14.83 9.78 10.89
CA LEU A 164 -15.68 9.02 9.97
C LEU A 164 -14.88 7.85 9.39
N ILE A 165 -15.54 6.72 9.12
CA ILE A 165 -14.89 5.47 8.73
C ILE A 165 -15.66 4.77 7.60
N GLU A 166 -14.94 4.40 6.53
CA GLU A 166 -15.40 3.57 5.42
C GLU A 166 -14.59 2.26 5.38
N GLY A 167 -15.28 1.11 5.45
CA GLY A 167 -14.64 -0.21 5.58
C GLY A 167 -15.10 -1.30 4.62
N GLN A 168 -15.86 -0.95 3.58
CA GLN A 168 -16.39 -1.89 2.58
C GLN A 168 -15.54 -1.99 1.32
N SER A 169 -14.70 -0.99 1.08
CA SER A 169 -13.79 -0.91 -0.05
C SER A 169 -12.80 -2.09 -0.16
N ARG A 170 -12.60 -2.58 -1.39
CA ARG A 170 -11.68 -3.71 -1.68
C ARG A 170 -10.43 -3.28 -2.44
N ASN A 171 -10.40 -2.05 -2.94
CA ASN A 171 -9.30 -1.47 -3.70
C ASN A 171 -9.33 0.07 -3.63
N THR A 172 -8.29 0.72 -4.14
CA THR A 172 -8.12 2.18 -4.05
C THR A 172 -9.20 2.98 -4.81
N ALA A 173 -9.76 2.47 -5.92
CA ALA A 173 -10.87 3.14 -6.60
C ALA A 173 -12.16 3.07 -5.77
N GLU A 174 -12.43 1.92 -5.14
CA GLU A 174 -13.57 1.77 -4.23
C GLU A 174 -13.40 2.63 -2.97
N ASN A 175 -12.18 2.73 -2.41
CA ASN A 175 -11.89 3.68 -1.32
C ASN A 175 -12.33 5.10 -1.73
N ALA A 176 -11.88 5.55 -2.91
CA ALA A 176 -12.18 6.89 -3.42
C ALA A 176 -13.68 7.15 -3.62
N GLN A 177 -14.37 6.23 -4.31
CA GLN A 177 -15.79 6.37 -4.63
C GLN A 177 -16.68 6.28 -3.39
N LEU A 178 -16.50 5.25 -2.56
CA LEU A 178 -17.33 5.06 -1.37
C LEU A 178 -17.12 6.19 -0.36
N SER A 179 -15.87 6.68 -0.22
CA SER A 179 -15.60 7.84 0.61
C SER A 179 -16.30 9.09 0.07
N TYR A 180 -16.32 9.29 -1.25
CA TYR A 180 -17.01 10.42 -1.87
C TYR A 180 -18.51 10.38 -1.59
N ASP A 181 -19.12 9.20 -1.73
CA ASP A 181 -20.57 9.00 -1.53
C ASP A 181 -20.99 9.26 -0.07
N ILE A 182 -20.11 8.94 0.90
CA ILE A 182 -20.34 9.17 2.34
C ILE A 182 -20.13 10.65 2.71
N VAL A 183 -19.04 11.26 2.25
CA VAL A 183 -18.64 12.61 2.66
C VAL A 183 -19.41 13.69 1.89
N GLN A 184 -19.67 13.47 0.62
CA GLN A 184 -20.27 14.43 -0.31
C GLN A 184 -19.57 15.80 -0.24
N PRO A 185 -18.25 15.85 -0.49
CA PRO A 185 -17.44 17.05 -0.28
C PRO A 185 -17.91 18.19 -1.20
N LYS A 186 -18.10 19.38 -0.62
CA LYS A 186 -18.45 20.59 -1.38
C LYS A 186 -17.22 21.15 -2.09
N ILE A 187 -17.44 21.89 -3.17
CA ILE A 187 -16.35 22.44 -4.00
C ILE A 187 -15.46 23.46 -3.29
N ASP A 188 -15.94 24.04 -2.19
CA ASP A 188 -15.21 24.99 -1.35
C ASP A 188 -14.49 24.33 -0.16
N THR A 189 -14.59 23.00 -0.03
CA THR A 189 -13.86 22.23 0.98
C THR A 189 -12.49 21.81 0.45
N HIS A 190 -11.52 21.76 1.36
CA HIS A 190 -10.15 21.36 1.08
C HIS A 190 -9.79 20.09 1.84
N TRP A 191 -9.31 19.08 1.12
CA TRP A 191 -9.05 17.76 1.69
C TRP A 191 -7.58 17.37 1.56
N ILE A 192 -7.03 16.79 2.62
CA ILE A 192 -5.72 16.16 2.59
C ILE A 192 -5.89 14.65 2.35
N LEU A 193 -5.11 14.08 1.44
CA LEU A 193 -5.06 12.63 1.21
C LEU A 193 -3.73 12.06 1.71
N ILE A 194 -3.78 11.23 2.76
CA ILE A 194 -2.62 10.56 3.36
C ILE A 194 -2.51 9.13 2.85
N THR A 195 -1.36 8.78 2.28
CA THR A 195 -0.97 7.39 1.98
C THR A 195 0.55 7.27 1.82
N SER A 196 1.05 6.05 1.62
CA SER A 196 2.48 5.83 1.39
C SER A 196 2.95 6.54 0.11
N ALA A 197 4.15 7.11 0.12
CA ALA A 197 4.67 7.95 -0.97
C ALA A 197 4.70 7.20 -2.31
N PHE A 198 5.14 5.94 -2.31
CA PHE A 198 5.12 5.08 -3.50
C PHE A 198 3.69 4.81 -4.02
N HIS A 199 2.69 4.91 -3.16
CA HIS A 199 1.29 4.64 -3.48
C HIS A 199 0.52 5.91 -3.89
N MET A 200 1.03 7.09 -3.54
CA MET A 200 0.35 8.37 -3.73
C MET A 200 -0.13 8.62 -5.17
N PRO A 201 0.64 8.33 -6.23
CA PRO A 201 0.16 8.56 -7.60
C PRO A 201 -1.03 7.71 -8.04
N ARG A 202 -1.21 6.52 -7.46
CA ARG A 202 -2.41 5.70 -7.71
C ARG A 202 -3.59 6.22 -6.90
N ALA A 203 -3.35 6.63 -5.66
CA ALA A 203 -4.36 7.19 -4.78
C ALA A 203 -4.94 8.49 -5.35
N MET A 204 -4.10 9.50 -5.65
CA MET A 204 -4.55 10.78 -6.21
C MET A 204 -5.40 10.59 -7.46
N ARG A 205 -4.94 9.79 -8.43
CA ARG A 205 -5.73 9.48 -9.64
C ARG A 205 -7.09 8.87 -9.32
N SER A 206 -7.15 7.96 -8.34
CA SER A 206 -8.42 7.31 -7.96
C SER A 206 -9.41 8.31 -7.35
N PHE A 207 -8.92 9.19 -6.47
CA PHE A 207 -9.76 10.19 -5.82
C PHE A 207 -10.18 11.31 -6.77
N GLU A 208 -9.28 11.78 -7.64
CA GLU A 208 -9.61 12.73 -8.71
C GLU A 208 -10.67 12.15 -9.67
N THR A 209 -10.53 10.86 -10.05
CA THR A 209 -11.51 10.17 -10.91
C THR A 209 -12.88 10.04 -10.24
N ALA A 210 -12.92 9.85 -8.92
CA ALA A 210 -14.17 9.82 -8.15
C ALA A 210 -14.80 11.22 -7.96
N GLY A 211 -14.14 12.29 -8.39
CA GLY A 211 -14.68 13.66 -8.38
C GLY A 211 -14.37 14.48 -7.12
N TRP A 212 -13.41 14.05 -6.30
CA TRP A 212 -13.01 14.82 -5.11
C TRP A 212 -12.43 16.20 -5.45
N PRO A 213 -12.95 17.30 -4.85
CA PRO A 213 -12.44 18.64 -5.08
C PRO A 213 -11.22 18.93 -4.19
N ASN A 214 -10.36 19.86 -4.65
CA ASN A 214 -9.26 20.49 -3.90
C ASN A 214 -8.47 19.52 -3.01
N LEU A 215 -7.92 18.47 -3.61
CA LEU A 215 -7.09 17.51 -2.90
C LEU A 215 -5.64 17.95 -2.80
N THR A 216 -5.10 17.90 -1.60
CA THR A 216 -3.66 17.97 -1.33
C THR A 216 -3.14 16.58 -1.02
N ALA A 217 -2.21 16.10 -1.85
CA ALA A 217 -1.44 14.91 -1.54
C ALA A 217 -0.57 15.13 -0.30
N TYR A 218 -0.57 14.17 0.62
CA TYR A 218 0.31 14.15 1.79
C TYR A 218 1.02 12.80 1.88
N PRO A 219 2.09 12.61 1.08
CA PRO A 219 2.83 11.35 1.04
C PRO A 219 3.63 11.15 2.34
N VAL A 220 3.57 9.93 2.88
CA VAL A 220 4.31 9.47 4.08
C VAL A 220 4.90 8.09 3.81
N ASP A 221 5.50 7.39 4.79
CA ASP A 221 5.99 6.01 4.60
C ASP A 221 6.90 5.89 3.36
N TYR A 222 7.89 6.77 3.29
CA TYR A 222 8.91 6.77 2.25
C TYR A 222 9.81 5.55 2.41
N ARG A 223 10.10 4.85 1.31
CA ARG A 223 10.89 3.61 1.31
C ARG A 223 12.32 3.80 0.84
N THR A 224 12.65 5.00 0.37
CA THR A 224 13.94 5.29 -0.24
C THR A 224 14.78 6.28 0.57
N ALA A 225 16.09 6.12 0.44
CA ALA A 225 17.13 7.03 0.89
C ALA A 225 18.16 7.15 -0.26
N ALA A 226 19.36 7.68 0.00
CA ALA A 226 20.40 7.63 -1.02
C ALA A 226 20.75 6.15 -1.32
N PHE A 227 20.98 5.83 -2.60
CA PHE A 227 21.24 4.45 -3.02
C PHE A 227 22.37 3.79 -2.22
N ALA A 228 23.44 4.55 -1.95
CA ALA A 228 24.60 4.10 -1.20
C ALA A 228 24.28 3.74 0.26
N ASP A 229 23.37 4.47 0.92
CA ASP A 229 22.96 4.21 2.32
C ASP A 229 22.26 2.85 2.46
N HIS A 230 21.75 2.35 1.35
CA HIS A 230 20.99 1.12 1.28
C HIS A 230 21.79 -0.05 0.66
N ILE A 231 23.05 0.14 0.28
CA ILE A 231 23.95 -0.96 -0.09
C ILE A 231 24.34 -1.73 1.18
N GLY A 232 24.16 -3.05 1.14
CA GLY A 232 24.49 -3.92 2.28
C GLY A 232 23.60 -5.15 2.29
N TRP A 233 23.89 -6.13 3.14
CA TRP A 233 23.19 -7.41 3.17
C TRP A 233 21.76 -7.28 3.75
N ASN A 234 20.78 -6.98 2.88
CA ASN A 234 19.39 -6.79 3.26
C ASN A 234 18.40 -7.32 2.20
N PHE A 235 18.44 -8.64 1.99
CA PHE A 235 17.55 -9.34 1.06
C PHE A 235 16.07 -9.05 1.32
N GLY A 236 15.65 -9.09 2.58
CA GLY A 236 14.23 -8.94 2.97
C GLY A 236 13.64 -7.57 2.60
N ARG A 237 14.39 -6.48 2.82
CA ARG A 237 13.96 -5.14 2.40
C ARG A 237 13.95 -5.00 0.88
N ASN A 238 15.05 -5.38 0.22
CA ASN A 238 15.19 -5.18 -1.23
C ASN A 238 14.16 -5.98 -2.03
N MET A 239 13.90 -7.23 -1.63
CA MET A 239 12.84 -8.06 -2.21
C MET A 239 11.47 -7.42 -2.01
N ARG A 240 11.19 -6.88 -0.82
CA ARG A 240 9.92 -6.22 -0.51
C ARG A 240 9.72 -4.95 -1.34
N ASN A 241 10.75 -4.10 -1.43
CA ASN A 241 10.72 -2.90 -2.27
C ASN A 241 10.49 -3.27 -3.74
N LEU A 242 11.13 -4.33 -4.24
CA LEU A 242 10.91 -4.82 -5.61
C LEU A 242 9.47 -5.29 -5.81
N ASN A 243 8.90 -6.02 -4.86
CA ASN A 243 7.49 -6.41 -4.88
C ASN A 243 6.55 -5.20 -4.86
N ILE A 244 6.88 -4.14 -4.11
CA ILE A 244 6.12 -2.87 -4.12
C ILE A 244 6.14 -2.27 -5.53
N VAL A 245 7.31 -2.16 -6.16
CA VAL A 245 7.46 -1.63 -7.53
C VAL A 245 6.57 -2.40 -8.51
N ILE A 246 6.68 -3.73 -8.50
CA ILE A 246 5.89 -4.60 -9.38
C ILE A 246 4.39 -4.36 -9.17
N ARG A 247 3.94 -4.31 -7.92
CA ARG A 247 2.52 -4.07 -7.58
C ARG A 247 2.05 -2.70 -8.05
N GLU A 248 2.83 -1.65 -7.85
CA GLU A 248 2.46 -0.30 -8.28
C GLU A 248 2.44 -0.17 -9.81
N LEU A 249 3.37 -0.80 -10.53
CA LEU A 249 3.38 -0.87 -11.99
C LEU A 249 2.15 -1.58 -12.55
N VAL A 250 1.84 -2.77 -12.02
CA VAL A 250 0.66 -3.55 -12.43
C VAL A 250 -0.62 -2.76 -12.13
N GLY A 251 -0.70 -2.14 -10.95
CA GLY A 251 -1.81 -1.28 -10.59
C GLY A 251 -1.99 -0.14 -11.58
N GLN A 252 -0.95 0.65 -11.86
CA GLN A 252 -1.03 1.77 -12.81
C GLN A 252 -1.39 1.31 -14.22
N LEU A 253 -0.87 0.17 -14.68
CA LEU A 253 -1.20 -0.40 -15.99
C LEU A 253 -2.67 -0.80 -16.08
N ALA A 254 -3.21 -1.46 -15.04
CA ALA A 254 -4.62 -1.84 -14.99
C ALA A 254 -5.55 -0.62 -15.12
N TYR A 255 -5.24 0.50 -14.45
CA TYR A 255 -6.02 1.74 -14.61
C TYR A 255 -5.93 2.32 -16.02
N ARG A 256 -4.75 2.30 -16.66
CA ARG A 256 -4.61 2.79 -18.05
C ARG A 256 -5.39 1.97 -19.06
N ILE A 257 -5.54 0.67 -18.81
CA ILE A 257 -6.30 -0.24 -19.68
C ILE A 257 -7.81 -0.07 -19.41
N ALA A 258 -8.22 0.06 -18.15
CA ALA A 258 -9.63 0.20 -17.79
C ALA A 258 -10.23 1.60 -18.06
N ALA A 259 -9.40 2.62 -18.22
CA ALA A 259 -9.81 3.98 -18.60
C ALA A 259 -9.93 4.19 -20.13
N LYS A 260 -9.75 3.12 -20.92
CA LYS A 260 -10.04 3.07 -22.36
C LYS A 260 -11.28 2.21 -22.59
#